data_AF-A0A351ZXT9-F1
#
_entry.id   AF-A0A351ZXT9-F1
#
_cell.length_a   1.000
_cell.length_b   1.000
_cell.length_c   1.000
_cell.angle_alpha   90.00
_cell.angle_beta   90.00
_cell.angle_gamma   90.00
#
_symmetry.space_group_name_H-M   'P 1'
#
loop_
_entity.id
_entity.type
_entity.pdbx_description
1 polymer ?
#
loop_
_entity_poly.entity_id
_entity_poly.type
_entity_poly.pdbx_seq_one_letter_code
_entity_poly.pdbx_strand_id
1 'polypeptide(L)'
;MTFDVESEFLGLGLCPIGVDEAGRGALAGPVVAAAVVLHPQAIPTGIDDSKRLTSQRRSELADDIRRSALAWGLGVFPAEHIDAVNILQATFDAMHEAIDQCHRHLGGSPERYHLLVDGNRFR
;
A
#
# COMPACT_ATOMS: atom_id res chain seq x y z
N MET A 1 -1.81 5.39 -16.04
CA MET A 1 -1.44 5.98 -14.74
C MET A 1 -0.15 6.78 -14.92
N THR A 2 -0.04 7.99 -14.39
CA THR A 2 1.22 8.77 -14.36
C THR A 2 1.66 8.91 -12.91
N PHE A 3 2.96 8.76 -12.63
CA PHE A 3 3.54 8.82 -11.28
C PHE A 3 4.08 10.22 -10.97
N ASP A 4 3.33 11.24 -11.38
CA ASP A 4 3.78 12.64 -11.35
C ASP A 4 3.90 13.14 -9.91
N VAL A 5 2.95 12.74 -9.05
CA VAL A 5 2.91 13.10 -7.62
C VAL A 5 4.08 12.47 -6.88
N GLU A 6 4.35 11.18 -7.12
CA GLU A 6 5.48 10.47 -6.54
C GLU A 6 6.80 11.11 -7.00
N SER A 7 6.89 11.48 -8.28
CA SER A 7 8.08 12.15 -8.83
C SER A 7 8.30 13.52 -8.22
N GLU A 8 7.24 14.30 -7.97
CA GLU A 8 7.31 15.58 -7.28
C GLU A 8 7.88 15.42 -5.85
N PHE A 9 7.34 14.48 -5.07
CA PHE A 9 7.81 14.24 -3.71
C PHE A 9 9.24 13.72 -3.65
N LEU A 10 9.64 12.86 -4.58
CA LEU A 10 11.05 12.46 -4.72
C LEU A 10 11.94 13.67 -5.04
N GLY A 11 11.49 14.60 -5.88
CA GLY A 11 12.20 15.85 -6.17
C GLY A 11 12.37 16.77 -4.97
N LEU A 12 11.48 16.67 -3.97
CA LEU A 12 11.56 17.37 -2.68
C LEU A 12 12.43 16.63 -1.64
N GLY A 13 13.05 15.51 -2.00
CA GLY A 13 13.83 14.66 -1.09
C GLY A 13 12.98 13.86 -0.11
N LEU A 14 11.68 13.68 -0.39
CA LEU A 14 10.76 12.86 0.40
C LEU A 14 10.68 11.44 -0.16
N CYS A 15 10.37 10.49 0.71
CA CYS A 15 10.10 9.11 0.32
C CYS A 15 8.57 8.90 0.24
N PRO A 16 7.95 8.89 -0.97
CA PRO A 16 6.52 8.64 -1.11
C PRO A 16 6.20 7.17 -0.83
N ILE A 17 5.24 6.94 0.07
CA ILE A 17 4.67 5.63 0.36
C ILE A 17 3.22 5.63 -0.11
N GLY A 18 2.89 4.82 -1.11
CA GLY A 18 1.51 4.57 -1.52
C GLY A 18 0.84 3.57 -0.57
N VAL A 19 -0.36 3.88 -0.09
CA VAL A 19 -1.12 3.05 0.85
C VAL A 19 -2.57 2.90 0.38
N ASP A 20 -3.05 1.67 0.30
CA ASP A 20 -4.41 1.34 -0.15
C ASP A 20 -4.93 0.06 0.54
N GLU A 21 -6.24 -0.09 0.66
CA GLU A 21 -6.91 -1.25 1.27
C GLU A 21 -7.82 -2.04 0.34
N ALA A 22 -8.01 -3.32 0.66
CA ALA A 22 -8.99 -4.20 0.06
C ALA A 22 -9.75 -4.98 1.13
N GLY A 23 -11.01 -5.32 0.86
CA GLY A 23 -11.85 -6.14 1.75
C GLY A 23 -12.81 -5.36 2.65
N ARG A 24 -12.69 -4.01 2.72
CA ARG A 24 -13.56 -3.15 3.55
C ARG A 24 -15.07 -3.31 3.29
N GLY A 25 -15.47 -3.63 2.05
CA GLY A 25 -16.86 -3.84 1.67
C GLY A 25 -17.27 -5.31 1.51
N ALA A 26 -16.38 -6.25 1.82
CA ALA A 26 -16.65 -7.67 1.63
C ALA A 26 -17.54 -8.22 2.76
N LEU A 27 -18.41 -9.18 2.43
CA LEU A 27 -19.24 -9.87 3.42
C LEU A 27 -18.43 -10.85 4.29
N ALA A 28 -17.32 -11.36 3.75
CA ALA A 28 -16.47 -12.32 4.42
C ALA A 28 -15.00 -12.12 4.02
N GLY A 29 -14.11 -12.55 4.90
CA GLY A 29 -12.67 -12.44 4.72
C GLY A 29 -12.06 -11.28 5.50
N PRO A 30 -10.73 -11.16 5.46
CA PRO A 30 -10.01 -10.12 6.16
C PRO A 30 -10.14 -8.77 5.46
N VAL A 31 -9.76 -7.71 6.17
CA VAL A 31 -9.30 -6.47 5.55
C VAL A 31 -7.79 -6.56 5.37
N VAL A 32 -7.32 -6.16 4.20
CA VAL A 32 -5.90 -6.17 3.84
C VAL A 32 -5.52 -4.77 3.39
N ALA A 33 -4.42 -4.23 3.90
CA ALA A 33 -3.81 -3.02 3.38
C ALA A 33 -2.38 -3.30 2.92
N ALA A 34 -1.94 -2.56 1.92
CA ALA A 34 -0.58 -2.59 1.43
C ALA A 34 0.04 -1.20 1.49
N ALA A 35 1.31 -1.14 1.85
CA ALA A 35 2.13 0.06 1.76
C ALA A 35 3.31 -0.23 0.85
N VAL A 36 3.59 0.63 -0.14
CA VAL A 36 4.63 0.39 -1.15
C VAL A 36 5.42 1.66 -1.43
N VAL A 37 6.74 1.53 -1.45
CA VAL A 37 7.66 2.53 -2.01
C VAL A 37 8.18 2.02 -3.34
N LEU A 38 7.71 2.61 -4.43
CA LEU A 38 8.14 2.24 -5.78
C LEU A 38 9.57 2.71 -6.03
N HIS A 39 10.35 1.90 -6.76
CA HIS A 39 11.64 2.34 -7.28
C HIS A 39 11.40 3.15 -8.56
N PRO A 40 11.77 4.44 -8.62
CA PRO A 40 11.39 5.33 -9.73
C PRO A 40 11.93 4.88 -11.09
N GLN A 41 13.05 4.14 -11.11
CA GLN A 41 13.67 3.62 -12.33
C GLN A 41 13.28 2.18 -12.66
N ALA A 42 12.47 1.51 -11.82
CA ALA A 42 12.13 0.09 -11.97
C ALA A 42 10.64 -0.18 -11.72
N ILE A 43 9.79 0.77 -12.10
CA ILE A 43 8.33 0.62 -11.98
C ILE A 43 7.85 -0.40 -13.04
N PRO A 44 7.15 -1.47 -12.63
CA PRO A 44 6.59 -2.45 -13.58
C PRO A 44 5.63 -1.83 -14.58
N THR A 45 5.68 -2.29 -15.83
CA THR A 45 4.76 -1.84 -16.87
C THR A 45 3.37 -2.43 -16.69
N GLY A 46 2.34 -1.61 -16.97
CA GLY A 46 0.95 -2.04 -16.86
C GLY A 46 0.36 -1.96 -15.46
N ILE A 47 1.01 -1.24 -14.53
CA ILE A 47 0.32 -0.73 -13.34
C ILE A 47 -0.76 0.25 -13.82
N ASP A 48 -2.01 -0.07 -13.53
CA ASP A 48 -3.21 0.69 -13.87
C ASP A 48 -4.27 0.41 -12.80
N ASP A 49 -5.45 1.03 -12.91
CA ASP A 49 -6.59 0.75 -12.02
C ASP A 49 -6.83 -0.78 -11.95
N SER A 50 -6.68 -1.33 -10.75
CA SER A 50 -6.72 -2.77 -10.49
C SER A 50 -8.05 -3.42 -10.92
N LYS A 51 -9.11 -2.62 -11.01
CA LYS A 51 -10.45 -3.03 -11.49
C LYS A 51 -10.48 -3.31 -12.99
N ARG A 52 -9.49 -2.81 -13.75
CA ARG A 52 -9.33 -3.06 -15.20
C ARG A 52 -8.48 -4.30 -15.50
N LEU A 53 -7.85 -4.88 -14.48
CA LEU A 53 -6.95 -6.02 -14.61
C LEU A 53 -7.65 -7.34 -14.29
N THR A 54 -7.22 -8.43 -14.92
CA THR A 54 -7.65 -9.78 -14.54
C THR A 54 -7.02 -10.19 -13.20
N SER A 55 -7.61 -11.16 -12.50
CA SER A 55 -7.04 -11.69 -11.25
C SER A 55 -5.62 -12.24 -11.43
N GLN A 56 -5.38 -12.93 -12.55
CA GLN A 56 -4.06 -13.42 -12.93
C GLN A 56 -3.09 -12.25 -13.10
N ARG A 57 -3.46 -11.23 -13.89
CA ARG A 57 -2.58 -10.09 -14.15
C ARG A 57 -2.26 -9.29 -12.89
N ARG A 58 -3.22 -9.14 -11.97
CA ARG A 58 -2.97 -8.54 -10.65
C ARG A 58 -1.97 -9.34 -9.82
N SER A 59 -2.05 -10.67 -9.87
CA SER A 59 -1.12 -11.54 -9.12
C SER A 59 0.30 -11.42 -9.67
N GLU A 60 0.45 -11.46 -11.01
CA GLU A 60 1.74 -11.24 -11.68
C GLU A 60 2.33 -9.86 -11.33
N LEU A 61 1.53 -8.80 -11.42
CA LEU A 61 1.97 -7.44 -11.09
C LEU A 61 2.31 -7.28 -9.62
N ALA A 62 1.58 -7.91 -8.71
CA ALA A 62 1.92 -7.88 -7.28
C ALA A 62 3.32 -8.47 -7.04
N ASP A 63 3.65 -9.56 -7.73
CA ASP A 63 4.98 -10.16 -7.65
C ASP A 63 6.07 -9.30 -8.31
N ASP A 64 5.77 -8.67 -9.44
CA ASP A 64 6.68 -7.71 -10.09
C ASP A 64 6.98 -6.52 -9.16
N ILE A 65 5.94 -5.94 -8.55
CA ILE A 65 6.06 -4.81 -7.61
C ILE A 65 6.91 -5.22 -6.42
N ARG A 66 6.63 -6.37 -5.79
CA ARG A 66 7.43 -6.84 -4.63
C ARG A 66 8.90 -7.03 -4.95
N ARG A 67 9.23 -7.41 -6.18
CA ARG A 67 10.61 -7.60 -6.65
C ARG A 67 11.33 -6.30 -6.93
N SER A 68 10.64 -5.29 -7.45
CA SER A 68 11.27 -4.05 -7.92
C SER A 68 11.08 -2.85 -7.00
N ALA A 69 10.15 -2.90 -6.06
CA ALA A 69 9.93 -1.86 -5.06
C ALA A 69 11.15 -1.69 -4.14
N LEU A 70 11.37 -0.46 -3.66
CA LEU A 70 12.38 -0.16 -2.65
C LEU A 70 12.01 -0.77 -1.30
N ALA A 71 10.71 -0.76 -0.98
CA ALA A 71 10.15 -1.42 0.19
C ALA A 71 8.65 -1.64 0.02
N TRP A 72 8.11 -2.59 0.78
CA TRP A 72 6.68 -2.83 0.86
C TRP A 72 6.31 -3.48 2.20
N GLY A 73 5.03 -3.44 2.55
CA GLY A 73 4.49 -4.08 3.74
C GLY A 73 3.02 -4.44 3.57
N LEU A 74 2.54 -5.42 4.35
CA LEU A 74 1.16 -5.89 4.32
C LEU A 74 0.58 -5.96 5.74
N GLY A 75 -0.54 -5.28 5.94
CA GLY A 75 -1.38 -5.45 7.14
C GLY A 75 -2.58 -6.30 6.80
N VAL A 76 -2.78 -7.39 7.55
CA VAL A 76 -3.88 -8.33 7.34
C VAL A 76 -4.59 -8.54 8.66
N PHE A 77 -5.85 -8.11 8.74
CA PHE A 77 -6.66 -8.27 9.95
C PHE A 77 -7.89 -9.11 9.65
N PRO A 78 -8.13 -10.19 10.42
CA PRO A 78 -9.19 -11.15 10.11
C PRO A 78 -10.57 -10.63 10.57
N ALA A 79 -11.63 -11.35 10.19
CA ALA A 79 -13.00 -10.98 10.51
C ALA A 79 -13.24 -10.86 12.03
N GLU A 80 -12.60 -11.69 12.84
CA GLU A 80 -12.70 -11.65 14.30
C GLU A 80 -12.18 -10.32 14.87
N HIS A 81 -11.15 -9.74 14.26
CA HIS A 81 -10.66 -8.40 14.63
C HIS A 81 -11.63 -7.32 14.16
N ILE A 82 -12.14 -7.43 12.93
CA ILE A 82 -13.14 -6.51 12.38
C ILE A 82 -14.38 -6.44 13.29
N ASP A 83 -14.87 -7.58 13.77
CA ASP A 83 -16.03 -7.67 14.66
C ASP A 83 -15.74 -7.03 16.03
N ALA A 84 -14.49 -7.10 16.50
CA ALA A 84 -14.08 -6.53 17.79
C ALA A 84 -13.96 -5.00 17.75
N VAL A 85 -13.42 -4.42 16.66
CA VAL A 85 -13.09 -2.98 16.61
C VAL A 85 -13.92 -2.16 15.64
N ASN A 86 -14.73 -2.78 14.77
CA ASN A 86 -15.38 -2.24 13.58
C ASN A 86 -14.49 -2.12 12.33
N ILE A 87 -15.12 -2.14 11.15
CA ILE A 87 -14.41 -2.18 9.87
C ILE A 87 -13.55 -0.94 9.60
N LEU A 88 -13.95 0.25 10.04
CA LEU A 88 -13.16 1.46 9.85
C LEU A 88 -11.87 1.39 10.66
N GLN A 89 -11.95 0.97 11.93
CA GLN A 89 -10.77 0.84 12.79
C GLN A 89 -9.86 -0.29 12.29
N ALA A 90 -10.42 -1.44 11.92
CA ALA A 90 -9.64 -2.55 11.37
C ALA A 90 -8.92 -2.16 10.06
N THR A 91 -9.51 -1.32 9.21
CA THR A 91 -8.83 -0.75 8.04
C THR A 91 -7.64 0.11 8.46
N PHE A 92 -7.77 0.98 9.47
CA PHE A 92 -6.64 1.77 9.97
C PHE A 92 -5.55 0.89 10.57
N ASP A 93 -5.91 -0.13 11.35
CA ASP A 93 -4.96 -1.07 11.92
C ASP A 93 -4.17 -1.79 10.80
N ALA A 94 -4.85 -2.21 9.74
CA ALA A 94 -4.22 -2.81 8.56
C ALA A 94 -3.25 -1.84 7.87
N MET A 95 -3.66 -0.58 7.66
CA MET A 95 -2.80 0.42 7.03
C MET A 95 -1.56 0.73 7.88
N HIS A 96 -1.71 0.89 9.19
CA HIS A 96 -0.60 1.13 10.12
C HIS A 96 0.39 -0.05 10.12
N GLU A 97 -0.10 -1.29 10.20
CA GLU A 97 0.77 -2.48 10.12
C GLU A 97 1.51 -2.55 8.78
N ALA A 98 0.83 -2.23 7.67
CA ALA A 98 1.46 -2.21 6.35
C ALA A 98 2.58 -1.15 6.29
N ILE A 99 2.33 0.05 6.80
CA ILE A 99 3.31 1.15 6.86
C ILE A 99 4.49 0.75 7.74
N ASP A 100 4.26 0.15 8.91
CA ASP A 100 5.31 -0.27 9.84
C ASP A 100 6.20 -1.37 9.23
N GLN A 101 5.62 -2.32 8.51
CA GLN A 101 6.40 -3.32 7.75
C GLN A 101 7.22 -2.67 6.65
N CYS A 102 6.63 -1.77 5.88
CA CYS A 102 7.31 -1.04 4.82
C CYS A 102 8.48 -0.21 5.37
N HIS A 103 8.25 0.50 6.48
CA HIS A 103 9.27 1.26 7.20
C HIS A 103 10.44 0.39 7.65
N ARG A 104 10.15 -0.78 8.24
CA ARG A 104 11.17 -1.75 8.65
C ARG A 104 12.01 -2.25 7.46
N HIS A 105 11.39 -2.50 6.31
CA HIS A 105 12.12 -2.89 5.09
C HIS A 105 13.08 -1.82 4.59
N LEU A 106 12.78 -0.54 4.81
CA LEU A 106 13.68 0.56 4.46
C LEU A 106 14.87 0.70 5.42
N GLY A 107 14.96 -0.10 6.49
CA GLY A 107 16.08 -0.07 7.42
C GLY A 107 16.19 1.22 8.23
N GLY A 108 15.08 1.95 8.42
CA GLY A 108 15.05 3.21 9.19
C GLY A 108 15.54 4.46 8.43
N SER A 109 15.54 4.43 7.10
CA SER A 109 16.46 5.24 6.29
C SER A 109 15.92 6.46 5.52
N PRO A 110 14.74 7.04 5.78
CA PRO A 110 14.49 8.42 5.39
C PRO A 110 14.04 9.29 6.58
N GLU A 111 14.59 10.51 6.61
CA GLU A 111 14.25 11.52 7.63
C GLU A 111 12.79 11.98 7.54
N ARG A 112 12.16 11.84 6.35
CA ARG A 112 10.78 12.26 6.09
C ARG A 112 10.08 11.35 5.06
N TYR A 113 8.95 10.80 5.48
CA TYR A 113 8.00 10.09 4.63
C TYR A 113 6.89 11.01 4.15
N HIS A 114 6.36 10.74 2.96
CA HIS A 114 5.07 11.29 2.54
C HIS A 114 4.11 10.14 2.24
N LEU A 115 3.00 10.08 2.98
CA LEU A 115 2.01 9.02 2.80
C LEU A 115 0.97 9.47 1.76
N LEU A 116 0.85 8.70 0.69
CA LEU A 116 -0.20 8.82 -0.33
C LEU A 116 -1.25 7.75 -0.03
N VAL A 117 -2.28 8.11 0.73
CA VAL A 117 -3.30 7.16 1.21
C VAL A 117 -4.58 7.31 0.40
N ASP A 118 -5.15 6.20 -0.08
CA ASP A 118 -6.49 6.18 -0.65
C ASP A 118 -7.54 6.25 0.48
N GLY A 119 -7.89 7.48 0.89
CA GLY A 119 -8.94 7.68 1.89
C GLY A 119 -8.94 9.07 2.55
N ASN A 120 -10.15 9.60 2.80
CA ASN A 120 -10.32 10.97 3.31
C ASN A 120 -10.26 11.11 4.85
N ARG A 121 -9.95 10.03 5.57
CA ARG A 121 -10.06 9.97 7.04
C ARG A 121 -8.90 9.23 7.73
N PHE A 122 -7.80 8.99 7.04
CA PHE A 122 -6.63 8.36 7.65
C PHE A 122 -6.15 9.15 8.87
N ARG A 123 -5.86 8.45 9.98
CA ARG A 123 -5.51 9.02 11.28
C ARG A 123 -4.39 8.23 11.94
#